data_AF-A0A5J4RUK2-F1
#
_entry.id   AF-A0A5J4RUK2-F1
#
_cell.length_a   1.000
_cell.length_b   1.000
_cell.length_c   1.000
_cell.angle_alpha   90.00
_cell.angle_beta   90.00
_cell.angle_gamma   90.00
#
_symmetry.space_group_name_H-M   'P 1'
#
loop_
_entity.id
_entity.type
_entity.pdbx_description
1 polymer ?
#
loop_
_entity_poly.entity_id
_entity_poly.type
_entity_poly.pdbx_seq_one_letter_code
_entity_poly.pdbx_strand_id
1 'polypeptide(L)'
;MKKFIYYFFALTAVLLVHSCVQEENNLFEESPAERVDKALSEYDSLLTSASFGWLLEYYSGDELLGGYTFLCTFKDGQVSLISDVETYYYLPGTELTSLYRIISDQGPVLTFDTYNQIFHVFSEPFSDDTDGYEGDYEFVLLKAEDNVITLKGKKHGGVLIMSKLKEAAPRYLKRLLTIEEKLVGIPRMRIFAGGKEFFAAKGERSLTIGYPAENGEMEMKSTAFIYTSTGIKLRQPLTINGRTVQEFTLDDQGDLIGGADNDVILPHPTPFETMLSGEQWRFDFNVSALPMLNRGDMNDEMFAVIRNIYNENKRILDETLFWIYIGANETYPYMDANPYAIVFYSTGYFGTYFTVYGCELKSDLETTDPNQFIIKPTTPGYDFNQYYEHFLPLVDYIGENSPYKLEQDTDTDTALMKFTSVNNPEVWFRLRQERY
;
A
#
# COMPACT_ATOMS: atom_id res chain seq x y z
N MET A 1 -36.45 -27.94 -76.26
CA MET A 1 -35.65 -27.09 -75.34
C MET A 1 -36.32 -25.75 -74.97
N LYS A 2 -37.15 -25.12 -75.82
CA LYS A 2 -37.79 -23.83 -75.50
C LYS A 2 -38.91 -23.88 -74.43
N LYS A 3 -39.65 -24.99 -74.29
CA LYS A 3 -40.76 -25.09 -73.31
C LYS A 3 -40.30 -25.24 -71.84
N PHE A 4 -39.17 -25.89 -71.59
CA PHE A 4 -38.63 -26.06 -70.24
C PHE A 4 -38.09 -24.75 -69.63
N ILE A 5 -37.61 -23.82 -70.45
CA ILE A 5 -37.18 -22.50 -69.99
C ILE A 5 -38.34 -21.66 -69.45
N TYR A 6 -39.53 -21.76 -70.06
CA TYR A 6 -40.72 -21.05 -69.56
C TYR A 6 -41.24 -21.64 -68.25
N TYR A 7 -41.17 -22.97 -68.07
CA TYR A 7 -41.50 -23.60 -66.79
C TYR A 7 -40.48 -23.28 -65.70
N PHE A 8 -39.20 -23.19 -66.05
CA PHE A 8 -38.16 -22.78 -65.11
C PHE A 8 -38.32 -21.32 -64.68
N PHE A 9 -38.63 -20.40 -65.61
CA PHE A 9 -38.90 -18.99 -65.31
C PHE A 9 -40.21 -18.79 -64.53
N ALA A 10 -41.24 -19.59 -64.80
CA ALA A 10 -42.49 -19.54 -64.04
C ALA A 10 -42.31 -20.08 -62.61
N LEU A 11 -41.49 -21.12 -62.42
CA LEU A 11 -41.19 -21.69 -61.11
C LEU A 11 -40.34 -20.74 -60.27
N THR A 12 -39.34 -20.07 -60.86
CA THR A 12 -38.55 -19.05 -60.15
C THR A 12 -39.37 -17.80 -59.83
N ALA A 13 -40.30 -17.38 -60.70
CA ALA A 13 -41.20 -16.27 -60.41
C ALA A 13 -42.15 -16.55 -59.23
N VAL A 14 -42.63 -17.78 -59.06
CA VAL A 14 -43.48 -18.19 -57.94
C VAL A 14 -42.68 -18.35 -56.63
N LEU A 15 -41.41 -18.75 -56.72
CA LEU A 15 -40.50 -18.82 -55.57
C LEU A 15 -40.04 -17.43 -55.07
N LEU A 16 -40.05 -16.40 -55.92
CA LEU A 16 -39.67 -15.03 -55.55
C LEU A 16 -40.80 -14.22 -54.88
N VAL A 17 -42.06 -14.67 -54.93
CA VAL A 17 -43.19 -14.05 -54.23
C VAL A 17 -43.46 -14.62 -52.83
N HIS A 18 -42.64 -15.57 -52.36
CA HIS A 18 -42.54 -15.91 -50.95
C HIS A 18 -41.40 -15.11 -50.30
N SER A 19 -41.41 -13.77 -50.45
CA SER A 19 -40.72 -12.95 -49.46
C SER A 19 -41.48 -13.19 -48.16
N CYS A 20 -40.89 -13.99 -47.27
CA CYS A 20 -41.31 -14.07 -45.89
C CYS A 20 -41.43 -12.63 -45.40
N VAL A 21 -42.67 -12.14 -45.27
CA VAL A 21 -42.95 -11.05 -44.35
C VAL A 21 -42.68 -11.69 -42.99
N GLN A 22 -41.43 -11.63 -42.55
CA GLN A 22 -41.13 -11.73 -41.14
C GLN A 22 -41.70 -10.43 -40.57
N GLU A 23 -42.97 -10.49 -40.13
CA GLU A 23 -43.38 -9.65 -39.02
C GLU A 23 -42.45 -10.03 -37.87
N GLU A 24 -41.32 -9.33 -37.76
CA GLU A 24 -40.59 -9.28 -36.50
C GLU A 24 -41.59 -8.70 -35.50
N ASN A 25 -42.14 -9.56 -34.65
CA ASN A 25 -42.74 -9.11 -33.42
C ASN A 25 -41.67 -8.27 -32.72
N ASN A 26 -41.83 -6.95 -32.75
CA ASN A 26 -40.96 -6.04 -32.06
C ASN A 26 -40.93 -6.47 -30.58
N LEU A 27 -39.82 -7.08 -30.16
CA LEU A 27 -39.59 -7.49 -28.77
C LEU A 27 -39.59 -6.29 -27.81
N PHE A 28 -39.45 -5.08 -28.37
CA PHE A 28 -39.41 -3.80 -27.66
C PHE A 28 -40.23 -2.77 -28.43
N GLU A 29 -40.99 -1.94 -27.71
CA GLU A 29 -41.79 -0.87 -28.32
C GLU A 29 -40.92 0.27 -28.89
N GLU A 30 -39.73 0.49 -28.32
CA GLU A 30 -38.76 1.52 -28.74
C GLU A 30 -37.71 0.96 -29.72
N SER A 31 -37.31 1.76 -30.69
CA SER A 31 -36.23 1.40 -31.64
C SER A 31 -34.88 1.26 -30.93
N PRO A 32 -33.91 0.50 -31.48
CA PRO A 32 -32.58 0.37 -30.90
C PRO A 32 -31.88 1.72 -30.65
N ALA A 33 -32.06 2.70 -31.55
CA ALA A 33 -31.47 4.03 -31.41
C ALA A 33 -32.11 4.81 -30.23
N GLU A 34 -33.44 4.80 -30.13
CA GLU A 34 -34.16 5.45 -29.02
C GLU A 34 -33.76 4.86 -27.66
N ARG A 35 -33.57 3.54 -27.58
CA ARG A 35 -33.12 2.87 -26.34
C ARG A 35 -31.71 3.30 -25.94
N VAL A 36 -30.81 3.48 -26.90
CA VAL A 36 -29.45 3.95 -26.66
C VAL A 36 -29.47 5.39 -26.16
N ASP A 37 -30.14 6.30 -26.87
CA ASP A 37 -30.21 7.72 -26.48
C ASP A 37 -30.84 7.90 -25.10
N LYS A 38 -31.88 7.12 -24.80
CA LYS A 38 -32.51 7.06 -23.48
C LYS A 38 -31.52 6.61 -22.40
N ALA A 39 -30.78 5.53 -22.63
CA ALA A 39 -29.77 5.05 -21.68
C ALA A 39 -28.68 6.10 -21.42
N LEU A 40 -28.17 6.76 -22.47
CA LEU A 40 -27.18 7.84 -22.32
C LEU A 40 -27.72 8.98 -21.45
N SER A 41 -28.96 9.42 -21.70
CA SER A 41 -29.61 10.50 -20.95
C SER A 41 -29.92 10.09 -19.50
N GLU A 42 -30.32 8.85 -19.26
CA GLU A 42 -30.57 8.31 -17.92
C GLU A 42 -29.28 8.28 -17.08
N TYR A 43 -28.16 7.84 -17.66
CA TYR A 43 -26.87 7.86 -16.95
C TYR A 43 -26.36 9.28 -16.70
N ASP A 44 -26.51 10.21 -17.64
CA ASP A 44 -26.08 11.60 -17.43
C ASP A 44 -26.91 12.27 -16.32
N SER A 45 -28.22 12.02 -16.33
CA SER A 45 -29.12 12.46 -15.26
C SER A 45 -28.76 11.82 -13.91
N LEU A 46 -28.38 10.54 -13.90
CA LEU A 46 -27.94 9.86 -12.68
C LEU A 46 -26.66 10.47 -12.13
N LEU A 47 -25.63 10.65 -12.97
CA LEU A 47 -24.35 11.23 -12.55
C LEU A 47 -24.53 12.62 -11.94
N THR A 48 -25.33 13.47 -12.59
CA THR A 48 -25.61 14.85 -12.15
C THR A 48 -26.61 14.95 -10.99
N SER A 49 -27.39 13.89 -10.71
CA SER A 49 -28.32 13.84 -9.56
C SER A 49 -27.63 13.75 -8.18
N ALA A 50 -26.32 13.52 -8.16
CA ALA A 50 -25.56 13.37 -6.93
C ALA A 50 -25.09 14.71 -6.38
N SER A 51 -25.86 15.27 -5.44
CA SER A 51 -25.59 16.57 -4.82
C SER A 51 -24.21 16.69 -4.15
N PHE A 52 -23.64 15.58 -3.71
CA PHE A 52 -22.29 15.52 -3.12
C PHE A 52 -21.26 14.86 -4.03
N GLY A 53 -21.65 14.46 -5.25
CA GLY A 53 -20.82 13.71 -6.17
C GLY A 53 -20.77 12.21 -5.88
N TRP A 54 -19.74 11.57 -6.41
CA TRP A 54 -19.51 10.13 -6.41
C TRP A 54 -18.11 9.83 -5.88
N LEU A 55 -17.95 8.65 -5.29
CA LEU A 55 -16.68 8.04 -4.92
C LEU A 55 -16.39 6.91 -5.90
N LEU A 56 -15.33 7.02 -6.69
CA LEU A 56 -14.84 5.97 -7.58
C LEU A 56 -13.67 5.25 -6.90
N GLU A 57 -13.84 3.94 -6.68
CA GLU A 57 -12.79 3.03 -6.24
C GLU A 57 -11.96 2.64 -7.47
N TYR A 58 -10.82 3.31 -7.68
CA TYR A 58 -10.00 3.18 -8.88
C TYR A 58 -8.83 2.22 -8.65
N TYR A 59 -8.66 1.30 -9.58
CA TYR A 59 -7.56 0.34 -9.63
C TYR A 59 -7.06 0.28 -11.07
N SER A 60 -5.79 0.56 -11.29
CA SER A 60 -5.13 0.36 -12.58
C SER A 60 -4.83 -1.13 -12.80
N GLY A 61 -4.29 -1.48 -13.97
CA GLY A 61 -3.89 -2.88 -14.25
C GLY A 61 -2.64 -3.31 -13.48
N ASP A 62 -1.76 -2.37 -13.13
CA ASP A 62 -0.63 -2.65 -12.23
C ASP A 62 -1.10 -2.89 -10.78
N GLU A 63 -1.13 -4.16 -10.36
CA GLU A 63 -1.55 -4.57 -9.02
C GLU A 63 -0.62 -4.05 -7.91
N LEU A 64 0.62 -3.65 -8.23
CA LEU A 64 1.58 -3.14 -7.24
C LEU A 64 1.24 -1.72 -6.76
N LEU A 65 0.53 -0.93 -7.57
CA LEU A 65 0.11 0.43 -7.21
C LEU A 65 -0.99 0.47 -6.14
N GLY A 66 -1.73 -0.63 -5.98
CA GLY A 66 -2.91 -0.67 -5.12
C GLY A 66 -4.09 0.13 -5.71
N GLY A 67 -4.93 0.71 -4.84
CA GLY A 67 -6.10 1.46 -5.28
C GLY A 67 -6.17 2.89 -4.75
N TYR A 68 -6.83 3.75 -5.50
CA TYR A 68 -7.02 5.18 -5.21
C TYR A 68 -8.50 5.55 -5.21
N THR A 69 -8.82 6.64 -4.51
CA THR A 69 -10.19 7.14 -4.37
C THR A 69 -10.35 8.46 -5.11
N PHE A 70 -11.09 8.45 -6.21
CA PHE A 70 -11.49 9.68 -6.90
C PHE A 70 -12.87 10.13 -6.44
N LEU A 71 -12.99 11.39 -6.04
CA LEU A 71 -14.24 12.03 -5.71
C LEU A 71 -14.70 12.89 -6.88
N CYS A 72 -15.75 12.45 -7.57
CA CYS A 72 -16.19 12.98 -8.85
C CYS A 72 -17.48 13.80 -8.70
N THR A 73 -17.47 15.06 -9.10
CA THR A 73 -18.67 15.91 -9.16
C THR A 73 -18.98 16.27 -10.60
N PHE A 74 -20.06 15.71 -11.15
CA PHE A 74 -20.49 15.93 -12.53
C PHE A 74 -21.49 17.08 -12.63
N LYS A 75 -21.23 18.03 -13.52
CA LYS A 75 -22.11 19.17 -13.78
C LYS A 75 -21.82 19.80 -15.13
N ASP A 76 -22.86 20.06 -15.92
CA ASP A 76 -22.78 20.83 -17.17
C ASP A 76 -21.68 20.35 -18.14
N GLY A 77 -21.52 19.02 -18.28
CA GLY A 77 -20.49 18.40 -19.14
C GLY A 77 -19.05 18.48 -18.59
N GLN A 78 -18.89 18.94 -17.36
CA GLN A 78 -17.62 18.95 -16.62
C GLN A 78 -17.66 18.01 -15.41
N VAL A 79 -16.50 17.47 -15.08
CA VAL A 79 -16.30 16.67 -13.87
C VAL A 79 -15.14 17.27 -13.09
N SER A 80 -15.42 17.72 -11.87
CA SER A 80 -14.39 18.08 -10.89
C SER A 80 -13.96 16.83 -10.15
N LEU A 81 -12.64 16.59 -10.11
CA LEU A 81 -12.00 15.45 -9.48
C LEU A 81 -11.12 15.93 -8.33
N ILE A 82 -11.26 15.27 -7.17
CA ILE A 82 -10.34 15.39 -6.03
C ILE A 82 -9.95 13.96 -5.63
N SER A 83 -8.68 13.72 -5.32
CA SER A 83 -8.18 12.37 -4.98
C SER A 83 -7.16 12.39 -3.85
N ASP A 84 -6.93 11.21 -3.28
CA ASP A 84 -5.77 10.82 -2.46
C ASP A 84 -4.50 10.51 -3.28
N VAL A 85 -4.47 10.88 -4.56
CA VAL A 85 -3.30 10.72 -5.45
C VAL A 85 -2.32 11.87 -5.22
N GLU A 86 -1.05 11.54 -5.06
CA GLU A 86 0.06 12.48 -5.18
C GLU A 86 0.71 12.34 -6.55
N THR A 87 1.01 13.47 -7.19
CA THR A 87 1.81 13.52 -8.42
C THR A 87 2.92 14.54 -8.25
N TYR A 88 3.88 14.55 -9.18
CA TYR A 88 4.96 15.55 -9.17
C TYR A 88 4.48 17.01 -9.11
N TYR A 89 3.29 17.32 -9.64
CA TYR A 89 2.78 18.69 -9.73
C TYR A 89 1.63 18.99 -8.77
N TYR A 90 1.02 17.96 -8.16
CA TYR A 90 -0.20 18.10 -7.38
C TYR A 90 -0.16 17.24 -6.12
N LEU A 91 -0.43 17.88 -4.99
CA LEU A 91 -0.63 17.22 -3.71
C LEU A 91 -2.02 16.57 -3.62
N PRO A 92 -2.19 15.54 -2.78
CA PRO A 92 -3.50 14.98 -2.45
C PRO A 92 -4.49 16.07 -2.02
N GLY A 93 -5.72 15.98 -2.51
CA GLY A 93 -6.76 16.98 -2.23
C GLY A 93 -6.81 18.17 -3.20
N THR A 94 -5.93 18.24 -4.19
CA THR A 94 -6.06 19.24 -5.26
C THR A 94 -7.25 18.92 -6.16
N GLU A 95 -8.11 19.91 -6.43
CA GLU A 95 -9.22 19.79 -7.37
C GLU A 95 -8.78 20.12 -8.79
N LEU A 96 -9.00 19.21 -9.74
CA LEU A 96 -8.81 19.43 -11.17
C LEU A 96 -10.08 19.06 -11.95
N THR A 97 -10.37 19.79 -13.03
CA THR A 97 -11.58 19.61 -13.82
C THR A 97 -11.27 19.01 -15.19
N SER A 98 -12.11 18.06 -15.64
CA SER A 98 -12.15 17.56 -17.01
C SER A 98 -13.50 17.82 -17.67
N LEU A 99 -13.54 17.83 -19.01
CA LEU A 99 -14.76 17.57 -19.76
C LEU A 99 -15.07 16.08 -19.69
N TYR A 100 -16.35 15.73 -19.54
CA TYR A 100 -16.81 14.35 -19.65
C TYR A 100 -17.96 14.26 -20.65
N ARG A 101 -18.15 13.07 -21.23
CA ARG A 101 -19.34 12.72 -22.00
C ARG A 101 -19.77 11.30 -21.71
N ILE A 102 -21.06 11.03 -21.95
CA ILE A 102 -21.55 9.67 -22.09
C ILE A 102 -21.85 9.43 -23.56
N ILE A 103 -21.13 8.50 -24.16
CA ILE A 103 -21.21 8.19 -25.59
C ILE A 103 -21.74 6.77 -25.81
N SER A 104 -22.29 6.51 -26.98
CA SER A 104 -22.64 5.16 -27.42
C SER A 104 -21.45 4.52 -28.13
N ASP A 105 -20.81 3.54 -27.49
CA ASP A 105 -19.79 2.69 -28.10
C ASP A 105 -19.88 1.27 -27.51
N GLN A 106 -20.54 0.37 -28.25
CA GLN A 106 -20.91 -0.98 -27.78
C GLN A 106 -21.67 -0.99 -26.43
N GLY A 107 -22.38 0.10 -26.14
CA GLY A 107 -23.04 0.37 -24.87
C GLY A 107 -22.79 1.81 -24.42
N PRO A 108 -23.36 2.23 -23.28
CA PRO A 108 -23.08 3.54 -22.69
C PRO A 108 -21.65 3.58 -22.12
N VAL A 109 -20.84 4.53 -22.57
CA VAL A 109 -19.45 4.72 -22.15
C VAL A 109 -19.27 6.11 -21.56
N LEU A 110 -18.79 6.19 -20.32
CA LEU A 110 -18.30 7.41 -19.68
C LEU A 110 -16.86 7.66 -20.15
N THR A 111 -16.62 8.80 -20.80
CA THR A 111 -15.29 9.23 -21.27
C THR A 111 -14.88 10.55 -20.60
N PHE A 112 -13.61 10.66 -20.24
CA PHE A 112 -12.97 11.89 -19.77
C PHE A 112 -12.14 12.47 -20.91
N ASP A 113 -12.64 13.52 -21.56
CA ASP A 113 -12.11 13.96 -22.86
C ASP A 113 -10.97 14.99 -22.77
N THR A 114 -10.78 15.61 -21.62
CA THR A 114 -9.67 16.56 -21.40
C THR A 114 -8.74 16.08 -20.32
N TYR A 115 -7.44 16.26 -20.59
CA TYR A 115 -6.38 15.87 -19.71
C TYR A 115 -6.55 16.45 -18.30
N ASN A 116 -6.30 15.59 -17.31
CA ASN A 116 -6.31 15.89 -15.90
C ASN A 116 -5.25 15.01 -15.25
N GLN A 117 -4.20 15.65 -14.76
CA GLN A 117 -2.98 14.94 -14.39
C GLN A 117 -3.18 13.96 -13.23
N ILE A 118 -3.99 14.29 -12.21
CA ILE A 118 -4.20 13.37 -11.07
C ILE A 118 -4.96 12.10 -11.49
N PHE A 119 -5.75 12.18 -12.57
CA PHE A 119 -6.50 11.04 -13.10
C PHE A 119 -5.73 10.26 -14.17
N HIS A 120 -5.10 10.98 -15.10
CA HIS A 120 -4.42 10.39 -16.25
C HIS A 120 -3.01 9.89 -15.93
N VAL A 121 -2.45 10.17 -14.74
CA VAL A 121 -1.16 9.60 -14.29
C VAL A 121 -1.13 8.07 -14.38
N PHE A 122 -2.28 7.43 -14.21
CA PHE A 122 -2.43 5.97 -14.36
C PHE A 122 -2.68 5.51 -15.80
N SER A 123 -2.52 6.37 -16.80
CA SER A 123 -2.71 5.99 -18.21
C SER A 123 -1.70 6.66 -19.15
N GLU A 124 -0.82 7.50 -18.58
CA GLU A 124 0.15 8.30 -19.31
C GLU A 124 1.43 7.48 -19.51
N PRO A 125 1.85 7.21 -20.76
CA PRO A 125 3.07 6.46 -21.03
C PRO A 125 4.32 7.20 -20.53
N PHE A 126 5.29 6.47 -20.01
CA PHE A 126 6.62 6.97 -19.66
C PHE A 126 7.72 5.98 -20.08
N SER A 127 8.99 6.30 -19.78
CA SER A 127 10.15 5.59 -20.36
C SER A 127 10.14 4.08 -20.14
N ASP A 128 9.76 3.65 -18.94
CA ASP A 128 9.83 2.25 -18.53
C ASP A 128 8.47 1.54 -18.60
N ASP A 129 7.39 2.28 -18.89
CA ASP A 129 6.04 1.75 -19.03
C ASP A 129 5.26 2.49 -20.12
N THR A 130 5.09 1.82 -21.27
CA THR A 130 4.37 2.37 -22.41
C THR A 130 2.86 2.31 -22.28
N ASP A 131 2.34 1.52 -21.33
CA ASP A 131 0.91 1.40 -21.05
C ASP A 131 0.46 2.27 -19.87
N GLY A 132 1.42 2.92 -19.20
CA GLY A 132 1.17 3.93 -18.17
C GLY A 132 0.41 3.34 -16.99
N TYR A 133 0.84 2.21 -16.45
CA TYR A 133 0.20 1.44 -15.37
C TYR A 133 -1.12 0.76 -15.73
N GLU A 134 -1.47 0.71 -17.02
CA GLU A 134 -2.67 0.05 -17.53
C GLU A 134 -3.99 0.60 -16.94
N GLY A 135 -4.03 1.86 -16.56
CA GLY A 135 -5.26 2.52 -16.15
C GLY A 135 -6.09 2.99 -17.34
N ASP A 136 -7.40 2.95 -17.14
CA ASP A 136 -8.40 3.40 -18.09
C ASP A 136 -8.87 4.82 -17.75
N TYR A 137 -9.27 5.57 -18.77
CA TYR A 137 -10.00 6.85 -18.67
C TYR A 137 -11.33 6.83 -19.46
N GLU A 138 -11.67 5.68 -20.07
CA GLU A 138 -12.96 5.41 -20.69
C GLU A 138 -13.57 4.16 -20.03
N PHE A 139 -14.84 4.25 -19.65
CA PHE A 139 -15.50 3.17 -18.90
C PHE A 139 -16.87 2.83 -19.46
N VAL A 140 -17.08 1.55 -19.73
CA VAL A 140 -18.39 0.99 -20.02
C VAL A 140 -19.22 0.99 -18.73
N LEU A 141 -20.40 1.60 -18.77
CA LEU A 141 -21.35 1.64 -17.66
C LEU A 141 -22.18 0.33 -17.67
N LEU A 142 -21.80 -0.63 -16.82
CA LEU A 142 -22.37 -1.98 -16.82
C LEU A 142 -23.75 -2.03 -16.15
N LYS A 143 -23.87 -1.40 -14.98
CA LYS A 143 -25.07 -1.47 -14.15
C LYS A 143 -25.13 -0.28 -13.19
N ALA A 144 -26.33 0.24 -12.94
CA ALA A 144 -26.60 1.20 -11.87
C ALA A 144 -27.77 0.71 -11.00
N GLU A 145 -27.52 0.53 -9.70
CA GLU A 145 -28.52 0.14 -8.70
C GLU A 145 -28.11 0.62 -7.31
N ASP A 146 -29.07 0.85 -6.41
CA ASP A 146 -28.80 1.16 -4.99
C ASP A 146 -27.77 2.28 -4.73
N ASN A 147 -27.74 3.30 -5.59
CA ASN A 147 -26.75 4.40 -5.59
C ASN A 147 -25.30 3.97 -5.85
N VAL A 148 -25.12 2.85 -6.55
CA VAL A 148 -23.84 2.30 -7.00
C VAL A 148 -23.89 2.11 -8.52
N ILE A 149 -22.80 2.47 -9.19
CA ILE A 149 -22.57 2.22 -10.60
C ILE A 149 -21.37 1.28 -10.71
N THR A 150 -21.54 0.16 -11.41
CA THR A 150 -20.44 -0.73 -11.78
C THR A 150 -19.91 -0.32 -13.15
N LEU A 151 -18.62 -0.06 -13.23
CA LEU A 151 -17.94 0.37 -14.44
C LEU A 151 -16.91 -0.68 -14.86
N LYS A 152 -16.61 -0.72 -16.16
CA LYS A 152 -15.51 -1.53 -16.70
C LYS A 152 -14.64 -0.67 -17.60
N GLY A 153 -13.34 -0.62 -17.31
CA GLY A 153 -12.36 0.03 -18.16
C GLY A 153 -12.40 -0.50 -19.59
N LYS A 154 -12.31 0.38 -20.58
CA LYS A 154 -12.53 0.03 -21.98
C LYS A 154 -11.31 -0.61 -22.65
N LYS A 155 -10.09 -0.15 -22.32
CA LYS A 155 -8.83 -0.66 -22.85
C LYS A 155 -8.33 -1.87 -22.05
N HIS A 156 -8.28 -1.77 -20.72
CA HIS A 156 -7.67 -2.80 -19.87
C HIS A 156 -8.70 -3.68 -19.14
N GLY A 157 -9.97 -3.28 -19.11
CA GLY A 157 -11.06 -4.17 -18.69
C GLY A 157 -11.26 -4.29 -17.19
N GLY A 158 -10.54 -3.51 -16.38
CA GLY A 158 -10.68 -3.48 -14.92
C GLY A 158 -12.10 -3.09 -14.49
N VAL A 159 -12.69 -3.84 -13.55
CA VAL A 159 -14.01 -3.53 -12.99
C VAL A 159 -13.84 -2.60 -11.80
N LEU A 160 -14.55 -1.47 -11.83
CA LEU A 160 -14.52 -0.42 -10.80
C LEU A 160 -15.92 -0.19 -10.24
N ILE A 161 -15.96 0.30 -9.01
CA ILE A 161 -17.21 0.63 -8.30
C ILE A 161 -17.25 2.14 -8.08
N MET A 162 -18.36 2.77 -8.44
CA MET A 162 -18.62 4.17 -8.16
C MET A 162 -19.89 4.32 -7.31
N SER A 163 -19.74 4.84 -6.10
CA SER A 163 -20.80 4.94 -5.10
C SER A 163 -21.16 6.39 -4.83
N LYS A 164 -22.45 6.69 -4.64
CA LYS A 164 -22.90 8.06 -4.35
C LYS A 164 -22.38 8.54 -2.99
N LEU A 165 -21.80 9.74 -2.95
CA LEU A 165 -21.31 10.33 -1.70
C LEU A 165 -22.48 10.73 -0.79
N LYS A 166 -22.28 10.52 0.52
CA LYS A 166 -23.24 10.89 1.57
C LYS A 166 -22.92 12.23 2.25
N GLU A 167 -21.79 12.83 1.89
CA GLU A 167 -21.30 14.11 2.39
C GLU A 167 -20.39 14.77 1.35
N ALA A 168 -20.11 16.07 1.52
CA ALA A 168 -19.26 16.81 0.58
C ALA A 168 -17.87 16.17 0.41
N ALA A 169 -17.42 16.06 -0.85
CA ALA A 169 -16.16 15.41 -1.22
C ALA A 169 -14.93 15.87 -0.39
N PRO A 170 -14.66 17.18 -0.21
CA PRO A 170 -13.50 17.61 0.60
C PRO A 170 -13.56 17.14 2.06
N ARG A 171 -14.76 17.01 2.64
CA ARG A 171 -14.93 16.52 4.01
C ARG A 171 -14.64 15.02 4.11
N TYR A 172 -15.11 14.24 3.14
CA TYR A 172 -14.80 12.81 3.05
C TYR A 172 -13.29 12.59 2.90
N LEU A 173 -12.67 13.29 1.93
CA LEU A 173 -11.24 13.16 1.64
C LEU A 173 -10.38 13.52 2.85
N LYS A 174 -10.71 14.59 3.58
CA LYS A 174 -9.97 14.96 4.79
C LYS A 174 -9.91 13.81 5.79
N ARG A 175 -11.02 13.09 6.01
CA ARG A 175 -11.03 11.93 6.92
C ARG A 175 -10.22 10.76 6.36
N LEU A 176 -10.33 10.51 5.05
CA LEU A 176 -9.53 9.49 4.37
C LEU A 176 -8.04 9.76 4.57
N LEU A 177 -7.57 10.98 4.32
CA LEU A 177 -6.16 11.35 4.51
C LEU A 177 -5.72 11.23 5.97
N THR A 178 -6.59 11.55 6.94
CA THR A 178 -6.30 11.29 8.37
C THR A 178 -6.16 9.80 8.69
N ILE A 179 -6.93 8.93 8.02
CA ILE A 179 -6.79 7.48 8.16
C ILE A 179 -5.52 6.99 7.48
N GLU A 180 -5.22 7.46 6.27
CA GLU A 180 -3.99 7.15 5.55
C GLU A 180 -2.75 7.53 6.36
N GLU A 181 -2.69 8.74 6.91
CA GLU A 181 -1.60 9.20 7.78
C GLU A 181 -1.36 8.29 8.98
N LYS A 182 -2.42 7.73 9.56
CA LYS A 182 -2.34 6.79 10.70
C LYS A 182 -1.90 5.37 10.31
N LEU A 183 -1.96 5.02 9.03
CA LEU A 183 -1.79 3.65 8.53
C LEU A 183 -0.62 3.48 7.56
N VAL A 184 -0.20 4.55 6.91
CA VAL A 184 0.96 4.59 6.01
C VAL A 184 2.23 4.34 6.82
N GLY A 185 3.12 3.51 6.29
CA GLY A 185 4.35 3.09 6.98
C GLY A 185 4.16 2.17 8.19
N ILE A 186 2.95 2.00 8.73
CA ILE A 186 2.72 1.14 9.89
C ILE A 186 2.69 -0.34 9.44
N PRO A 187 3.69 -1.17 9.80
CA PRO A 187 3.72 -2.57 9.39
C PRO A 187 2.58 -3.34 10.06
N ARG A 188 2.00 -4.32 9.34
CA ARG A 188 1.10 -5.30 9.95
C ARG A 188 1.52 -6.68 9.47
N MET A 189 2.11 -7.45 10.38
CA MET A 189 2.78 -8.72 10.08
C MET A 189 1.91 -9.96 10.36
N ARG A 190 0.74 -9.74 10.94
CA ARG A 190 -0.18 -10.80 11.36
C ARG A 190 -1.63 -10.37 11.23
N ILE A 191 -2.51 -11.36 11.13
CA ILE A 191 -3.96 -11.18 11.11
C ILE A 191 -4.63 -12.28 11.93
N PHE A 192 -5.64 -11.92 12.71
CA PHE A 192 -6.49 -12.87 13.41
C PHE A 192 -7.80 -13.04 12.64
N ALA A 193 -8.24 -14.28 12.47
CA ALA A 193 -9.55 -14.59 11.89
C ALA A 193 -10.21 -15.71 12.71
N GLY A 194 -11.34 -15.41 13.36
CA GLY A 194 -12.03 -16.37 14.23
C GLY A 194 -11.14 -16.87 15.39
N GLY A 195 -10.31 -15.99 15.95
CA GLY A 195 -9.41 -16.29 17.07
C GLY A 195 -8.11 -17.03 16.70
N LYS A 196 -7.88 -17.36 15.42
CA LYS A 196 -6.64 -17.97 14.94
C LYS A 196 -5.76 -16.95 14.24
N GLU A 197 -4.46 -16.99 14.52
CA GLU A 197 -3.44 -16.13 13.91
C GLU A 197 -2.93 -16.68 12.57
N PHE A 198 -2.66 -15.78 11.63
CA PHE A 198 -2.07 -16.05 10.32
C PHE A 198 -1.03 -14.98 9.99
N PHE A 199 -0.09 -15.30 9.10
CA PHE A 199 0.84 -14.33 8.53
C PHE A 199 0.09 -13.29 7.70
N ALA A 200 0.46 -12.02 7.87
CA ALA A 200 0.04 -10.94 7.00
C ALA A 200 1.25 -10.07 6.65
N ALA A 201 1.18 -9.34 5.55
CA ALA A 201 2.11 -8.27 5.23
C ALA A 201 1.32 -7.14 4.56
N LYS A 202 1.11 -6.05 5.29
CA LYS A 202 0.53 -4.81 4.75
C LYS A 202 1.63 -4.01 4.06
N GLY A 203 1.48 -3.76 2.76
CA GLY A 203 2.24 -2.77 2.01
C GLY A 203 1.59 -1.37 2.11
N GLU A 204 1.95 -0.46 1.22
CA GLU A 204 1.35 0.89 1.21
C GLU A 204 -0.14 0.85 0.86
N ARG A 205 -0.50 0.13 -0.21
CA ARG A 205 -1.88 -0.02 -0.71
C ARG A 205 -2.24 -1.47 -1.08
N SER A 206 -1.51 -2.43 -0.50
CA SER A 206 -1.72 -3.87 -0.69
C SER A 206 -1.67 -4.64 0.63
N LEU A 207 -2.36 -5.77 0.68
CA LEU A 207 -2.33 -6.70 1.81
C LEU A 207 -2.06 -8.11 1.30
N THR A 208 -1.02 -8.73 1.81
CA THR A 208 -0.64 -10.12 1.52
C THR A 208 -0.93 -11.00 2.72
N ILE A 209 -1.58 -12.15 2.50
CA ILE A 209 -1.89 -13.14 3.53
C ILE A 209 -1.21 -14.47 3.20
N GLY A 210 -0.61 -15.09 4.21
CA GLY A 210 -0.02 -16.43 4.10
C GLY A 210 -0.99 -17.52 4.54
N TYR A 211 -1.28 -18.47 3.65
CA TYR A 211 -2.11 -19.63 3.92
C TYR A 211 -1.22 -20.86 4.06
N PRO A 212 -1.24 -21.57 5.22
CA PRO A 212 -0.48 -22.79 5.37
C PRO A 212 -1.06 -23.89 4.47
N ALA A 213 -0.24 -24.44 3.59
CA ALA A 213 -0.58 -25.56 2.72
C ALA A 213 -0.26 -26.91 3.38
N GLU A 214 -0.89 -28.00 2.91
CA GLU A 214 -0.71 -29.35 3.46
C GLU A 214 0.73 -29.88 3.36
N ASN A 215 1.50 -29.38 2.38
CA ASN A 215 2.90 -29.73 2.16
C ASN A 215 3.88 -29.00 3.11
N GLY A 216 3.38 -28.12 3.99
CA GLY A 216 4.18 -27.30 4.89
C GLY A 216 4.68 -25.98 4.28
N GLU A 217 4.37 -25.68 3.02
CA GLU A 217 4.66 -24.38 2.40
C GLU A 217 3.59 -23.34 2.78
N MET A 218 3.89 -22.05 2.59
CA MET A 218 2.90 -20.97 2.66
C MET A 218 2.52 -20.50 1.26
N GLU A 219 1.23 -20.57 0.94
CA GLU A 219 0.66 -19.91 -0.23
C GLU A 219 0.41 -18.43 0.12
N MET A 220 1.07 -17.52 -0.59
CA MET A 220 0.87 -16.08 -0.40
C MET A 220 -0.19 -15.56 -1.37
N LYS A 221 -1.21 -14.85 -0.86
CA LYS A 221 -2.20 -14.15 -1.70
C LYS A 221 -2.24 -12.68 -1.36
N SER A 222 -2.12 -11.84 -2.38
CA SER A 222 -2.16 -10.39 -2.26
C SER A 222 -3.46 -9.82 -2.79
N THR A 223 -3.94 -8.74 -2.17
CA THR A 223 -5.03 -7.92 -2.70
C THR A 223 -4.68 -6.45 -2.53
N ALA A 224 -5.01 -5.64 -3.53
CA ALA A 224 -5.01 -4.18 -3.39
C ALA A 224 -6.10 -3.72 -2.41
N PHE A 225 -5.92 -2.54 -1.85
CA PHE A 225 -6.95 -1.83 -1.10
C PHE A 225 -6.94 -0.33 -1.42
N ILE A 226 -8.03 0.34 -1.06
CA ILE A 226 -8.11 1.79 -0.94
C ILE A 226 -8.17 2.18 0.55
N TYR A 227 -7.66 3.36 0.89
CA TYR A 227 -8.01 3.99 2.17
C TYR A 227 -9.47 4.45 2.12
N THR A 228 -10.14 4.38 3.26
CA THR A 228 -11.51 4.89 3.42
C THR A 228 -11.51 5.93 4.53
N SER A 229 -12.64 6.61 4.68
CA SER A 229 -12.83 7.59 5.76
C SER A 229 -12.83 7.00 7.19
N THR A 230 -12.73 5.68 7.33
CA THR A 230 -12.73 4.96 8.62
C THR A 230 -11.66 3.86 8.72
N GLY A 231 -11.00 3.46 7.64
CA GLY A 231 -9.98 2.40 7.63
C GLY A 231 -9.53 2.05 6.22
N ILE A 232 -9.64 0.78 5.82
CA ILE A 232 -9.29 0.33 4.46
C ILE A 232 -10.39 -0.54 3.85
N LYS A 233 -10.45 -0.59 2.53
CA LYS A 233 -11.33 -1.49 1.78
C LYS A 233 -10.54 -2.24 0.72
N LEU A 234 -10.56 -3.56 0.82
CA LEU A 234 -9.92 -4.47 -0.12
C LEU A 234 -10.68 -4.46 -1.45
N ARG A 235 -9.93 -4.52 -2.56
CA ARG A 235 -10.46 -4.65 -3.92
C ARG A 235 -11.40 -5.85 -4.05
N GLN A 236 -11.02 -6.97 -3.46
CA GLN A 236 -11.82 -8.19 -3.38
C GLN A 236 -11.92 -8.66 -1.92
N PRO A 237 -13.07 -9.25 -1.52
CA PRO A 237 -13.17 -9.88 -0.21
C PRO A 237 -12.15 -11.00 -0.04
N LEU A 238 -11.50 -11.04 1.12
CA LEU A 238 -10.66 -12.16 1.53
C LEU A 238 -11.45 -13.10 2.42
N THR A 239 -11.14 -14.40 2.35
CA THR A 239 -11.68 -15.40 3.27
C THR A 239 -10.56 -16.13 3.98
N ILE A 240 -10.50 -15.99 5.30
CA ILE A 240 -9.46 -16.56 6.16
C ILE A 240 -10.16 -17.31 7.29
N ASN A 241 -9.82 -18.58 7.50
CA ASN A 241 -10.45 -19.40 8.54
C ASN A 241 -11.99 -19.43 8.48
N GLY A 242 -12.58 -19.40 7.27
CA GLY A 242 -14.03 -19.35 7.08
C GLY A 242 -14.70 -18.00 7.36
N ARG A 243 -13.92 -16.96 7.69
CA ARG A 243 -14.40 -15.58 7.87
C ARG A 243 -14.11 -14.75 6.63
N THR A 244 -15.14 -14.10 6.10
CA THR A 244 -15.02 -13.23 4.93
C THR A 244 -14.98 -11.76 5.38
N VAL A 245 -14.04 -11.00 4.85
CA VAL A 245 -13.87 -9.56 5.12
C VAL A 245 -13.50 -8.84 3.83
N GLN A 246 -14.01 -7.61 3.67
CA GLN A 246 -13.60 -6.70 2.60
C GLN A 246 -13.25 -5.32 3.15
N GLU A 247 -13.98 -4.84 4.15
CA GLU A 247 -13.73 -3.56 4.79
C GLU A 247 -13.19 -3.77 6.20
N PHE A 248 -12.21 -2.96 6.57
CA PHE A 248 -11.70 -2.84 7.92
C PHE A 248 -11.89 -1.41 8.41
N THR A 249 -12.27 -1.26 9.67
CA THR A 249 -12.36 0.02 10.38
C THR A 249 -11.23 0.11 11.39
N LEU A 250 -10.55 1.25 11.41
CA LEU A 250 -9.52 1.58 12.40
C LEU A 250 -10.20 1.94 13.72
N ASP A 251 -9.83 1.26 14.79
CA ASP A 251 -10.30 1.55 16.14
C ASP A 251 -9.38 2.51 16.90
N ASP A 252 -9.74 2.80 18.16
CA ASP A 252 -8.98 3.69 19.03
C ASP A 252 -7.68 3.06 19.56
N GLN A 253 -7.51 1.73 19.43
CA GLN A 253 -6.31 0.99 19.80
C GLN A 253 -5.29 0.92 18.64
N GLY A 254 -5.69 1.32 17.43
CA GLY A 254 -4.88 1.25 16.22
C GLY A 254 -5.05 -0.06 15.43
N ASP A 255 -5.98 -0.91 15.85
CA ASP A 255 -6.33 -2.16 15.16
C ASP A 255 -7.26 -1.87 13.98
N LEU A 256 -7.11 -2.65 12.92
CA LEU A 256 -8.03 -2.67 11.79
C LEU A 256 -8.97 -3.87 11.98
N ILE A 257 -10.25 -3.61 12.24
CA ILE A 257 -11.26 -4.62 12.57
C ILE A 257 -12.28 -4.73 11.43
N GLY A 258 -12.60 -5.97 11.05
CA GLY A 258 -13.59 -6.26 10.02
C GLY A 258 -14.22 -7.65 10.15
N GLY A 259 -14.98 -8.03 9.13
CA GLY A 259 -15.79 -9.26 9.11
C GLY A 259 -17.16 -9.05 9.76
N ALA A 260 -18.10 -9.95 9.46
CA ALA A 260 -19.50 -9.80 9.92
C ALA A 260 -19.64 -9.76 11.45
N ASP A 261 -18.78 -10.49 12.16
CA ASP A 261 -18.75 -10.58 13.62
C ASP A 261 -17.66 -9.70 14.26
N ASN A 262 -17.02 -8.81 13.48
CA ASN A 262 -15.82 -8.06 13.90
C ASN A 262 -14.68 -8.96 14.42
N ASP A 263 -14.56 -10.17 13.85
CA ASP A 263 -13.64 -11.21 14.30
C ASP A 263 -12.48 -11.46 13.32
N VAL A 264 -12.30 -10.56 12.35
CA VAL A 264 -11.09 -10.45 11.54
C VAL A 264 -10.34 -9.18 11.94
N ILE A 265 -9.16 -9.35 12.53
CA ILE A 265 -8.40 -8.26 13.15
C ILE A 265 -6.99 -8.24 12.55
N LEU A 266 -6.65 -7.13 11.90
CA LEU A 266 -5.28 -6.75 11.59
C LEU A 266 -4.81 -5.88 12.75
N PRO A 267 -4.10 -6.43 13.75
CA PRO A 267 -3.72 -5.68 14.94
C PRO A 267 -2.73 -4.57 14.61
N HIS A 268 -2.66 -3.55 15.47
CA HIS A 268 -1.54 -2.63 15.54
C HIS A 268 -0.25 -3.44 15.80
N PRO A 269 0.86 -3.10 15.13
CA PRO A 269 2.11 -3.81 15.36
C PRO A 269 2.57 -3.68 16.81
N THR A 270 3.09 -4.77 17.34
CA THR A 270 3.89 -4.74 18.56
C THR A 270 5.16 -3.91 18.34
N PRO A 271 5.80 -3.41 19.42
CA PRO A 271 7.11 -2.78 19.33
C PRO A 271 8.13 -3.61 18.54
N PHE A 272 8.09 -4.93 18.70
CA PHE A 272 8.91 -5.88 17.94
C PHE A 272 8.63 -5.87 16.43
N GLU A 273 7.37 -5.95 16.03
CA GLU A 273 6.99 -5.92 14.60
C GLU A 273 7.41 -4.61 13.95
N THR A 274 7.35 -3.49 14.67
CA THR A 274 7.85 -2.19 14.21
C THR A 274 9.38 -2.19 14.06
N MET A 275 10.12 -2.93 14.89
CA MET A 275 11.58 -3.11 14.73
C MET A 275 11.96 -3.94 13.50
N LEU A 276 11.07 -4.82 13.06
CA LEU A 276 11.28 -5.66 11.88
C LEU A 276 10.79 -5.02 10.57
N SER A 277 10.19 -3.82 10.63
CA SER A 277 9.85 -3.08 9.42
C SER A 277 11.13 -2.71 8.66
N GLY A 278 11.01 -2.35 7.38
CA GLY A 278 12.15 -1.88 6.57
C GLY A 278 12.78 -0.56 7.07
N GLU A 279 12.38 -0.06 8.24
CA GLU A 279 12.88 1.17 8.82
C GLU A 279 14.12 0.93 9.70
N GLN A 280 14.95 1.96 9.82
CA GLN A 280 16.17 1.91 10.61
C GLN A 280 15.96 2.52 12.00
N TRP A 281 16.50 1.85 13.02
CA TRP A 281 16.43 2.29 14.41
C TRP A 281 17.81 2.72 14.89
N ARG A 282 17.99 4.03 15.06
CA ARG A 282 19.31 4.65 15.21
C ARG A 282 19.61 5.08 16.63
N PHE A 283 20.86 4.96 17.04
CA PHE A 283 21.32 5.55 18.29
C PHE A 283 21.36 7.08 18.19
N ASP A 284 20.83 7.77 19.20
CA ASP A 284 21.00 9.23 19.37
C ASP A 284 22.20 9.49 20.28
N PHE A 285 23.32 9.92 19.68
CA PHE A 285 24.53 10.27 20.42
C PHE A 285 25.31 11.42 19.77
N ASN A 286 26.15 12.07 20.56
CA ASN A 286 27.15 13.04 20.12
C ASN A 286 28.42 12.84 20.92
N VAL A 287 29.54 12.62 20.23
CA VAL A 287 30.88 12.58 20.81
C VAL A 287 31.66 13.79 20.31
N SER A 288 32.14 14.62 21.23
CA SER A 288 32.78 15.89 20.94
C SER A 288 34.10 16.05 21.69
N ALA A 289 35.02 16.79 21.10
CA ALA A 289 36.23 17.27 21.77
C ALA A 289 35.92 18.20 22.97
N LEU A 290 34.72 18.80 23.00
CA LEU A 290 34.22 19.58 24.13
C LEU A 290 33.32 18.68 24.99
N PRO A 291 33.77 18.18 26.16
CA PRO A 291 33.03 17.17 26.92
C PRO A 291 31.62 17.58 27.33
N MET A 292 31.37 18.87 27.49
CA MET A 292 30.04 19.43 27.81
C MET A 292 29.00 19.27 26.69
N LEU A 293 29.44 18.98 25.46
CA LEU A 293 28.56 18.73 24.32
C LEU A 293 28.27 17.24 24.13
N ASN A 294 28.96 16.36 24.87
CA ASN A 294 28.70 14.93 24.83
C ASN A 294 27.29 14.65 25.32
N ARG A 295 26.54 13.88 24.54
CA ARG A 295 25.21 13.41 24.91
C ARG A 295 24.97 12.04 24.30
N GLY A 296 24.15 11.24 24.95
CA GLY A 296 23.66 9.98 24.43
C GLY A 296 22.35 9.66 25.12
N ASP A 297 21.38 9.13 24.38
CA ASP A 297 20.12 8.69 24.96
C ASP A 297 20.20 7.23 25.43
N MET A 298 21.03 7.01 26.44
CA MET A 298 21.42 5.70 26.95
C MET A 298 22.05 5.81 28.34
N ASN A 299 22.28 4.68 29.01
CA ASN A 299 23.04 4.68 30.26
C ASN A 299 24.53 5.03 30.04
N ASP A 300 25.21 5.48 31.11
CA ASP A 300 26.59 5.96 31.04
C ASP A 300 27.57 4.91 30.51
N GLU A 301 27.34 3.63 30.82
CA GLU A 301 28.17 2.51 30.39
C GLU A 301 28.07 2.31 28.87
N MET A 302 26.86 2.24 28.31
CA MET A 302 26.66 2.17 26.86
C MET A 302 27.27 3.36 26.14
N PHE A 303 27.08 4.58 26.68
CA PHE A 303 27.68 5.77 26.11
C PHE A 303 29.23 5.73 26.16
N ALA A 304 29.81 5.13 27.20
CA ALA A 304 31.25 4.91 27.28
C ALA A 304 31.75 3.93 26.20
N VAL A 305 31.01 2.85 25.92
CA VAL A 305 31.33 1.91 24.83
C VAL A 305 31.29 2.62 23.47
N ILE A 306 30.23 3.38 23.19
CA ILE A 306 30.13 4.16 21.93
C ILE A 306 31.28 5.16 21.80
N ARG A 307 31.61 5.90 22.86
CA ARG A 307 32.74 6.84 22.84
C ARG A 307 34.07 6.14 22.57
N ASN A 308 34.27 4.93 23.11
CA ASN A 308 35.49 4.18 22.89
C ASN A 308 35.63 3.82 21.40
N ILE A 309 34.60 3.21 20.81
CA ILE A 309 34.64 2.83 19.39
C ILE A 309 34.76 4.04 18.47
N TYR A 310 34.14 5.18 18.83
CA TYR A 310 34.27 6.44 18.11
C TYR A 310 35.72 6.94 18.10
N ASN A 311 36.37 6.95 19.26
CA ASN A 311 37.74 7.42 19.40
C ASN A 311 38.73 6.50 18.70
N GLU A 312 38.53 5.18 18.80
CA GLU A 312 39.37 4.21 18.10
C GLU A 312 39.21 4.32 16.58
N ASN A 313 38.00 4.54 16.06
CA ASN A 313 37.78 4.79 14.64
C ASN A 313 38.54 6.02 14.15
N LYS A 314 38.47 7.12 14.93
CA LYS A 314 39.19 8.34 14.62
C LYS A 314 40.71 8.14 14.67
N ARG A 315 41.20 7.28 15.57
CA ARG A 315 42.63 6.98 15.73
C ARG A 315 43.16 6.07 14.61
N ILE A 316 42.40 5.07 14.19
CA ILE A 316 42.84 4.02 13.25
C ILE A 316 42.64 4.48 11.81
N LEU A 317 41.48 5.06 11.50
CA LEU A 317 41.05 5.37 10.13
C LEU A 317 40.99 6.88 9.82
N ASP A 318 41.18 7.74 10.82
CA ASP A 318 40.92 9.20 10.74
C ASP A 318 39.46 9.54 10.36
N GLU A 319 38.55 8.61 10.60
CA GLU A 319 37.13 8.73 10.28
C GLU A 319 36.30 9.13 11.51
N THR A 320 35.24 9.91 11.29
CA THR A 320 34.26 10.30 12.30
C THR A 320 33.03 9.38 12.22
N LEU A 321 32.83 8.54 13.23
CA LEU A 321 31.61 7.73 13.36
C LEU A 321 30.43 8.66 13.69
N PHE A 322 29.39 8.64 12.85
CA PHE A 322 28.26 9.57 12.99
C PHE A 322 26.89 8.89 13.07
N TRP A 323 26.74 7.66 12.54
CA TRP A 323 25.50 6.89 12.69
C TRP A 323 25.78 5.44 13.07
N ILE A 324 24.87 4.88 13.86
CA ILE A 324 24.78 3.45 14.17
C ILE A 324 23.28 3.10 14.18
N TYR A 325 22.89 2.04 13.48
CA TYR A 325 21.51 1.54 13.53
C TYR A 325 21.45 0.03 13.75
N ILE A 326 20.30 -0.42 14.26
CA ILE A 326 19.93 -1.84 14.35
C ILE A 326 18.65 -2.02 13.54
N GLY A 327 18.59 -3.04 12.69
CA GLY A 327 17.39 -3.30 11.89
C GLY A 327 17.68 -4.04 10.59
N ALA A 328 16.79 -3.89 9.61
CA ALA A 328 16.96 -4.46 8.28
C ALA A 328 18.25 -3.92 7.64
N ASN A 329 19.06 -4.83 7.10
CA ASN A 329 20.31 -4.47 6.42
C ASN A 329 20.00 -3.97 5.00
N GLU A 330 20.23 -2.69 4.74
CA GLU A 330 19.98 -2.07 3.43
C GLU A 330 20.80 -2.67 2.28
N THR A 331 21.88 -3.39 2.58
CA THR A 331 22.75 -4.01 1.57
C THR A 331 22.45 -5.48 1.31
N TYR A 332 21.51 -6.07 2.05
CA TYR A 332 21.06 -7.45 1.83
C TYR A 332 20.15 -7.54 0.59
N PRO A 333 20.23 -8.61 -0.23
CA PRO A 333 21.23 -9.69 -0.21
C PRO A 333 22.46 -9.38 -1.10
N TYR A 334 22.58 -8.15 -1.60
CA TYR A 334 23.47 -7.80 -2.70
C TYR A 334 24.94 -7.67 -2.29
N MET A 335 25.25 -6.90 -1.24
CA MET A 335 26.62 -6.71 -0.76
C MET A 335 26.90 -7.48 0.54
N ASP A 336 25.86 -7.93 1.23
CA ASP A 336 25.96 -8.64 2.49
C ASP A 336 24.90 -9.76 2.59
N ALA A 337 25.22 -10.81 3.34
CA ALA A 337 24.37 -12.00 3.48
C ALA A 337 23.45 -11.96 4.72
N ASN A 338 23.61 -10.97 5.61
CA ASN A 338 22.84 -10.85 6.83
C ASN A 338 21.60 -9.96 6.57
N PRO A 339 20.37 -10.47 6.71
CA PRO A 339 19.16 -9.68 6.47
C PRO A 339 18.90 -8.62 7.56
N TYR A 340 19.39 -8.85 8.77
CA TYR A 340 19.35 -7.90 9.88
C TYR A 340 20.75 -7.72 10.44
N ALA A 341 21.07 -6.49 10.85
CA ALA A 341 22.41 -6.13 11.28
C ALA A 341 22.45 -4.96 12.26
N ILE A 342 23.61 -4.82 12.90
CA ILE A 342 24.10 -3.57 13.48
C ILE A 342 25.01 -2.94 12.44
N VAL A 343 24.63 -1.75 11.95
CA VAL A 343 25.33 -1.06 10.86
C VAL A 343 25.91 0.25 11.37
N PHE A 344 27.14 0.54 10.96
CA PHE A 344 27.91 1.69 11.41
C PHE A 344 28.24 2.57 10.20
N TYR A 345 28.05 3.88 10.30
CA TYR A 345 28.49 4.84 9.29
C TYR A 345 29.48 5.82 9.86
N SER A 346 30.54 6.02 9.10
CA SER A 346 31.60 6.96 9.39
C SER A 346 31.89 7.83 8.18
N THR A 347 32.46 9.01 8.41
CA THR A 347 32.90 9.90 7.34
C THR A 347 34.39 10.17 7.46
N GLY A 348 35.09 10.13 6.34
CA GLY A 348 36.51 10.43 6.24
C GLY A 348 36.82 11.22 4.98
N TYR A 349 38.08 11.18 4.57
CA TYR A 349 38.59 12.05 3.50
C TYR A 349 37.91 11.84 2.14
N PHE A 350 37.54 10.61 1.77
CA PHE A 350 36.94 10.31 0.46
C PHE A 350 35.41 10.18 0.48
N GLY A 351 34.76 10.46 1.61
CA GLY A 351 33.30 10.47 1.71
C GLY A 351 32.77 9.72 2.92
N THR A 352 31.66 9.01 2.71
CA THR A 352 30.99 8.19 3.73
C THR A 352 31.35 6.72 3.52
N TYR A 353 31.62 6.05 4.62
CA TYR A 353 31.89 4.61 4.69
C TYR A 353 30.86 3.96 5.61
N PHE A 354 30.66 2.66 5.43
CA PHE A 354 29.81 1.88 6.31
C PHE A 354 30.36 0.46 6.47
N THR A 355 29.95 -0.19 7.55
CA THR A 355 30.25 -1.60 7.81
C THR A 355 29.10 -2.27 8.54
N VAL A 356 29.02 -3.60 8.42
CA VAL A 356 27.88 -4.41 8.85
C VAL A 356 28.34 -5.50 9.81
N TYR A 357 27.64 -5.67 10.92
CA TYR A 357 27.71 -6.87 11.74
C TYR A 357 26.34 -7.53 11.83
N GLY A 358 26.21 -8.77 11.34
CA GLY A 358 24.93 -9.47 11.29
C GLY A 358 24.36 -9.78 12.66
N CYS A 359 23.04 -9.74 12.81
CA CYS A 359 22.35 -10.15 14.02
C CYS A 359 21.06 -10.94 13.71
N GLU A 360 20.69 -11.83 14.62
CA GLU A 360 19.36 -12.40 14.69
C GLU A 360 18.50 -11.53 15.61
N LEU A 361 17.37 -11.05 15.08
CA LEU A 361 16.35 -10.32 15.83
C LEU A 361 15.15 -11.24 16.04
N LYS A 362 14.80 -11.52 17.30
CA LYS A 362 13.70 -12.45 17.64
C LYS A 362 12.89 -11.92 18.80
N SER A 363 11.59 -12.13 18.78
CA SER A 363 10.76 -12.07 19.98
C SER A 363 10.86 -13.41 20.70
N ASP A 364 11.00 -13.38 22.02
CA ASP A 364 10.93 -14.60 22.81
C ASP A 364 9.47 -14.91 23.14
N LEU A 365 8.79 -15.54 22.16
CA LEU A 365 7.41 -15.98 22.34
C LEU A 365 7.28 -17.15 23.33
N GLU A 366 8.39 -17.80 23.69
CA GLU A 366 8.37 -18.95 24.62
C GLU A 366 8.30 -18.52 26.09
N THR A 367 8.76 -17.31 26.45
CA THR A 367 8.84 -16.83 27.85
C THR A 367 7.65 -15.99 28.33
N THR A 368 6.53 -15.99 27.61
CA THR A 368 5.25 -15.34 27.97
C THR A 368 5.24 -13.80 28.03
N ASP A 369 6.36 -13.10 27.76
CA ASP A 369 6.39 -11.64 27.65
C ASP A 369 6.57 -11.19 26.19
N PRO A 370 5.50 -10.71 25.52
CA PRO A 370 5.54 -10.29 24.12
C PRO A 370 6.44 -9.07 23.87
N ASN A 371 6.94 -8.41 24.92
CA ASN A 371 7.83 -7.27 24.83
C ASN A 371 9.31 -7.62 25.10
N GLN A 372 9.68 -8.91 25.15
CA GLN A 372 11.08 -9.32 25.21
C GLN A 372 11.68 -9.56 23.82
N PHE A 373 12.81 -8.92 23.56
CA PHE A 373 13.49 -8.89 22.29
C PHE A 373 14.94 -9.32 22.42
N ILE A 374 15.29 -10.33 21.62
CA ILE A 374 16.62 -10.87 21.52
C ILE A 374 17.33 -10.18 20.36
N ILE A 375 18.47 -9.55 20.66
CA ILE A 375 19.45 -9.09 19.69
C ILE A 375 20.65 -10.01 19.88
N LYS A 376 20.84 -10.93 18.94
CA LYS A 376 21.94 -11.88 18.99
C LYS A 376 22.90 -11.60 17.84
N PRO A 377 24.06 -10.97 18.09
CA PRO A 377 25.12 -10.88 17.10
C PRO A 377 25.48 -12.27 16.55
N THR A 378 25.73 -12.36 15.25
CA THR A 378 25.96 -13.63 14.54
C THR A 378 27.34 -13.70 13.92
N THR A 379 27.53 -13.03 12.78
CA THR A 379 28.78 -13.04 12.03
C THR A 379 29.11 -11.63 11.55
N PRO A 380 30.40 -11.27 11.45
CA PRO A 380 30.84 -10.10 10.71
C PRO A 380 30.30 -10.12 9.28
N GLY A 381 29.86 -8.95 8.81
CA GLY A 381 29.39 -8.71 7.46
C GLY A 381 30.37 -7.86 6.65
N TYR A 382 29.82 -7.07 5.73
CA TYR A 382 30.51 -6.18 4.80
C TYR A 382 31.57 -5.33 5.51
N ASP A 383 32.82 -5.45 5.04
CA ASP A 383 34.03 -4.73 5.47
C ASP A 383 34.43 -4.82 6.97
N PHE A 384 33.65 -5.53 7.80
CA PHE A 384 33.81 -5.48 9.26
C PHE A 384 35.15 -6.02 9.74
N ASN A 385 35.47 -7.28 9.41
CA ASN A 385 36.74 -7.90 9.80
C ASN A 385 37.96 -7.28 9.09
N GLN A 386 37.73 -6.60 7.97
CA GLN A 386 38.84 -6.07 7.18
C GLN A 386 39.34 -4.74 7.73
N TYR A 387 38.43 -3.88 8.19
CA TYR A 387 38.76 -2.50 8.54
C TYR A 387 38.18 -2.02 9.88
N TYR A 388 37.15 -2.67 10.42
CA TYR A 388 36.32 -2.12 11.49
C TYR A 388 36.17 -3.03 12.73
N GLU A 389 37.08 -3.97 12.97
CA GLU A 389 37.04 -4.85 14.16
C GLU A 389 37.02 -4.08 15.48
N HIS A 390 37.50 -2.82 15.53
CA HIS A 390 37.40 -1.96 16.71
C HIS A 390 35.96 -1.55 17.07
N PHE A 391 34.96 -1.86 16.24
CA PHE A 391 33.53 -1.71 16.56
C PHE A 391 32.94 -2.89 17.33
N LEU A 392 33.64 -4.03 17.38
CA LEU A 392 33.18 -5.24 18.06
C LEU A 392 32.76 -5.03 19.53
N PRO A 393 33.40 -4.16 20.34
CA PRO A 393 32.98 -3.93 21.72
C PRO A 393 31.52 -3.48 21.87
N LEU A 394 30.97 -2.70 20.92
CA LEU A 394 29.55 -2.32 20.96
C LEU A 394 28.65 -3.49 20.61
N VAL A 395 29.05 -4.27 19.60
CA VAL A 395 28.33 -5.47 19.15
C VAL A 395 28.22 -6.47 20.30
N ASP A 396 29.34 -6.78 20.96
CA ASP A 396 29.39 -7.71 22.09
C ASP A 396 28.56 -7.18 23.26
N TYR A 397 28.70 -5.90 23.62
CA TYR A 397 27.94 -5.30 24.71
C TYR A 397 26.42 -5.39 24.50
N ILE A 398 25.94 -5.20 23.26
CA ILE A 398 24.53 -5.37 22.92
C ILE A 398 24.11 -6.85 23.02
N GLY A 399 24.93 -7.77 22.52
CA GLY A 399 24.62 -9.21 22.58
C GLY A 399 24.60 -9.78 24.00
N GLU A 400 25.59 -9.43 24.82
CA GLU A 400 25.77 -9.93 26.19
C GLU A 400 24.64 -9.46 27.13
N ASN A 401 24.05 -8.29 26.86
CA ASN A 401 22.96 -7.73 27.65
C ASN A 401 21.57 -8.07 27.09
N SER A 402 21.47 -8.89 26.05
CA SER A 402 20.21 -9.41 25.55
C SER A 402 19.65 -10.52 26.46
N PRO A 403 18.32 -10.69 26.63
CA PRO A 403 17.21 -9.99 25.96
C PRO A 403 16.91 -8.61 26.55
N TYR A 404 16.17 -7.81 25.79
CA TYR A 404 15.72 -6.47 26.14
C TYR A 404 14.20 -6.40 26.23
N LYS A 405 13.68 -5.72 27.25
CA LYS A 405 12.30 -5.25 27.26
C LYS A 405 12.18 -4.00 26.39
N LEU A 406 11.23 -3.97 25.45
CA LEU A 406 10.94 -2.77 24.66
C LEU A 406 9.81 -1.93 25.26
N GLU A 407 9.99 -0.62 25.24
CA GLU A 407 8.97 0.37 25.58
C GLU A 407 8.98 1.46 24.50
N GLN A 408 7.90 1.54 23.73
CA GLN A 408 7.75 2.55 22.68
C GLN A 408 7.22 3.85 23.30
N ASP A 409 7.89 4.96 22.99
CA ASP A 409 7.45 6.30 23.32
C ASP A 409 6.88 6.95 22.06
N THR A 410 5.57 7.21 22.07
CA THR A 410 4.79 7.73 20.94
C THR A 410 4.43 9.20 21.10
N ASP A 411 4.90 9.89 22.15
CA ASP A 411 4.57 11.31 22.40
C ASP A 411 5.42 12.29 21.56
N THR A 412 6.27 11.78 20.66
CA THR A 412 7.13 12.59 19.78
C THR A 412 6.82 12.36 18.30
N ASP A 413 7.00 13.39 17.45
CA ASP A 413 6.88 13.32 15.98
C ASP A 413 7.78 12.24 15.34
N THR A 414 8.73 11.69 16.10
CA THR A 414 9.60 10.58 15.75
C THR A 414 9.39 9.44 16.73
N ALA A 415 9.17 8.19 16.28
CA ALA A 415 9.02 7.10 17.23
C ALA A 415 10.35 6.80 17.94
N LEU A 416 10.29 6.64 19.26
CA LEU A 416 11.44 6.23 20.08
C LEU A 416 11.16 4.86 20.67
N MET A 417 12.18 4.01 20.68
CA MET A 417 12.12 2.67 21.27
C MET A 417 13.17 2.55 22.36
N LYS A 418 12.72 2.37 23.60
CA LYS A 418 13.62 2.11 24.72
C LYS A 418 13.86 0.61 24.87
N PHE A 419 15.12 0.25 24.93
CA PHE A 419 15.61 -1.09 25.23
C PHE A 419 16.14 -1.08 26.66
N THR A 420 15.66 -1.99 27.50
CA THR A 420 16.19 -2.20 28.85
C THR A 420 16.51 -3.67 29.03
N SER A 421 17.76 -3.99 29.37
CA SER A 421 18.17 -5.38 29.50
C SER A 421 17.37 -6.07 30.61
N VAL A 422 16.86 -7.26 30.29
CA VAL A 422 16.16 -8.13 31.25
C VAL A 422 17.15 -8.69 32.27
N ASN A 423 18.38 -8.95 31.85
CA ASN A 423 19.44 -9.50 32.70
C ASN A 423 20.08 -8.43 33.60
N ASN A 424 20.10 -7.17 33.15
CA ASN A 424 20.64 -6.05 33.91
C ASN A 424 19.86 -4.73 33.64
N PRO A 425 18.84 -4.39 34.43
CA PRO A 425 17.99 -3.22 34.18
C PRO A 425 18.70 -1.86 34.17
N GLU A 426 19.94 -1.77 34.68
CA GLU A 426 20.76 -0.55 34.59
C GLU A 426 21.29 -0.31 33.17
N VAL A 427 21.31 -1.36 32.33
CA VAL A 427 21.71 -1.29 30.92
C VAL A 427 20.49 -0.95 30.08
N TRP A 428 20.49 0.26 29.52
CA TRP A 428 19.42 0.73 28.65
C TRP A 428 19.93 1.70 27.59
N PHE A 429 19.21 1.75 26.47
CA PHE A 429 19.40 2.73 25.39
C PHE A 429 18.08 3.00 24.68
N ARG A 430 17.95 4.18 24.05
CA ARG A 430 16.83 4.51 23.17
C ARG A 430 17.31 4.60 21.73
N LEU A 431 16.55 3.96 20.84
CA LEU A 431 16.72 4.10 19.40
C LEU A 431 15.62 4.98 18.84
N ARG A 432 15.97 5.82 17.88
CA ARG A 432 15.06 6.67 17.13
C ARG A 432 14.74 6.02 15.79
N GLN A 433 13.46 5.92 15.47
CA GLN A 433 12.99 5.50 14.16
C GLN A 433 13.32 6.58 13.14
N GLU A 434 13.97 6.22 12.04
CA GLU A 434 14.13 7.10 10.90
C GLU A 434 13.26 6.61 9.76
N ARG A 435 12.21 7.38 9.45
CA ARG A 435 11.37 7.16 8.28
C ARG A 435 12.12 7.63 7.06
N TYR A 436 12.26 6.76 6.07
CA TYR A 436 12.81 7.11 4.75
C TYR A 436 11.87 8.00 3.96
#